data_AF-A0A945HIP6-F1
#
_entry.id   AF-A0A945HIP6-F1
#
_cell.length_a   1.000
_cell.length_b   1.000
_cell.length_c   1.000
_cell.angle_alpha   90.00
_cell.angle_beta   90.00
_cell.angle_gamma   90.00
#
_symmetry.space_group_name_H-M   'P 1'
#
loop_
_entity.id
_entity.type
_entity.pdbx_description
1 polymer ?
#
loop_
_entity_poly.entity_id
_entity_poly.type
_entity_poly.pdbx_seq_one_letter_code
_entity_poly.pdbx_strand_id
1 'polypeptide(L)' 'MKKEEIVEILRTLVKPYVQNEEAFINLTEDTDFINDLEINSANLVDIVLDVEDEF' A
#
# COMPACT_ATOMS: atom_id res chain seq x y z
N MET A 1 -17.71 -2.86 2.36
CA MET A 1 -16.84 -2.34 1.29
C MET A 1 -16.61 -3.43 0.26
N LYS A 2 -16.48 -3.04 -1.01
CA LYS A 2 -16.04 -3.96 -2.07
C LYS A 2 -14.52 -4.04 -2.08
N LYS A 3 -13.96 -5.16 -2.56
CA LYS A 3 -12.50 -5.34 -2.66
C LYS A 3 -11.81 -4.20 -3.42
N GLU A 4 -12.46 -3.70 -4.48
CA GLU A 4 -11.97 -2.59 -5.30
C GLU A 4 -11.80 -1.30 -4.49
N GLU A 5 -12.70 -1.02 -3.54
CA GLU A 5 -12.61 0.16 -2.67
C GLU A 5 -11.42 0.06 -1.71
N ILE A 6 -11.14 -1.16 -1.22
CA ILE A 6 -10.01 -1.41 -0.31
C ILE A 6 -8.68 -1.15 -1.03
N VAL A 7 -8.56 -1.61 -2.28
CA VAL A 7 -7.35 -1.39 -3.08
C VAL A 7 -7.11 0.10 -3.33
N GLU A 8 -8.17 0.89 -3.60
CA GLU A 8 -8.03 2.34 -3.80
C GLU A 8 -7.65 3.09 -2.52
N ILE A 9 -8.17 2.69 -1.36
CA ILE A 9 -7.76 3.23 -0.06
C ILE A 9 -6.29 2.91 0.20
N LEU A 10 -5.90 1.63 0.10
CA LEU A 10 -4.52 1.19 0.26
C LEU A 10 -3.58 1.93 -0.69
N ARG A 11 -3.98 2.09 -1.95
CA ARG A 11 -3.21 2.83 -2.95
C ARG A 11 -2.92 4.27 -2.50
N THR A 12 -3.87 4.91 -1.83
CA THR A 12 -3.70 6.26 -1.31
C THR A 12 -2.75 6.29 -0.11
N LEU A 13 -2.89 5.32 0.80
CA LEU A 13 -2.10 5.23 2.03
C LEU A 13 -0.62 4.87 1.77
N VAL A 14 -0.36 3.94 0.83
CA VAL A 14 1.01 3.51 0.56
C VAL A 14 1.79 4.49 -0.31
N LYS A 15 1.11 5.31 -1.13
CA LYS A 15 1.72 6.25 -2.09
C LYS A 15 2.91 7.07 -1.57
N PRO A 16 2.87 7.71 -0.39
CA PRO A 16 4.01 8.50 0.11
C PRO A 16 5.23 7.65 0.49
N TYR A 17 5.07 6.34 0.66
CA TYR A 17 6.11 5.41 1.10
C TYR A 17 6.68 4.56 -0.02
N VAL A 18 6.03 4.51 -1.19
CA VAL A 18 6.49 3.72 -2.34
C VAL A 18 7.75 4.33 -2.94
N GLN A 19 8.75 3.49 -3.15
CA GLN A 19 9.97 3.87 -3.87
C GLN A 19 9.93 3.41 -5.33
N ASN A 20 9.23 2.30 -5.62
CA ASN A 20 9.04 1.79 -6.97
C ASN A 20 7.69 2.24 -7.57
N GLU A 21 7.70 3.40 -8.23
CA GLU A 21 6.50 3.96 -8.87
C GLU A 21 5.95 3.08 -10.01
N GLU A 22 6.79 2.31 -10.70
CA GLU A 22 6.36 1.42 -11.79
C GLU A 22 5.51 0.26 -11.25
N ALA A 23 5.95 -0.35 -10.14
CA ALA A 23 5.17 -1.37 -9.44
C ALA A 23 3.88 -0.78 -8.85
N PHE A 24 3.90 0.46 -8.37
CA PHE A 24 2.70 1.15 -7.85
C PHE A 24 1.63 1.43 -8.92
N ILE A 25 2.04 1.77 -10.15
CA ILE A 25 1.10 1.98 -11.25
C ILE A 25 0.32 0.68 -11.54
N ASN A 26 1.00 -0.45 -11.42
CA ASN A 26 0.46 -1.79 -11.66
C ASN A 26 0.05 -2.54 -10.38
N LEU A 27 -0.19 -1.82 -9.29
CA LEU A 27 -0.53 -2.42 -7.99
C LEU A 27 -1.79 -3.28 -8.09
N THR A 28 -1.67 -4.52 -7.59
CA THR A 28 -2.74 -5.51 -7.51
C THR A 28 -2.87 -6.06 -6.08
N GLU A 29 -3.84 -6.93 -5.85
CA GLU A 29 -3.99 -7.62 -4.54
C GLU A 29 -2.82 -8.57 -4.22
N ASP A 30 -2.03 -8.95 -5.23
CA ASP A 30 -0.87 -9.84 -5.08
C ASP A 30 0.46 -9.09 -4.92
N THR A 31 0.45 -7.75 -4.98
CA THR A 31 1.66 -6.93 -4.89
C THR A 31 2.26 -7.00 -3.48
N ASP A 32 3.55 -7.34 -3.38
CA ASP A 32 4.30 -7.32 -2.14
C ASP A 32 4.80 -5.90 -1.84
N PHE A 33 4.34 -5.33 -0.73
CA PHE A 33 4.68 -3.96 -0.37
C PHE A 33 6.18 -3.79 -0.06
N ILE A 34 6.84 -4.82 0.47
CA ILE A 34 8.26 -4.73 0.80
C ILE A 34 9.11 -4.98 -0.44
N ASN A 35 8.80 -6.02 -1.20
CA ASN A 35 9.66 -6.46 -2.30
C ASN A 35 9.35 -5.75 -3.62
N ASP A 36 8.09 -5.51 -3.95
CA ASP A 36 7.70 -4.92 -5.24
C ASP A 36 7.66 -3.39 -5.15
N LEU A 37 7.06 -2.85 -4.10
CA LEU A 37 6.95 -1.40 -3.88
C LEU A 37 8.17 -0.81 -3.17
N GLU A 38 9.10 -1.67 -2.72
CA GLU A 38 10.32 -1.30 -2.01
C GLU A 38 10.03 -0.46 -0.73
N ILE A 39 8.92 -0.76 -0.05
CA ILE A 39 8.56 -0.11 1.21
C ILE A 39 9.37 -0.76 2.33
N ASN A 40 10.05 0.07 3.14
CA ASN A 40 10.80 -0.44 4.27
C ASN A 40 9.88 -0.91 5.41
N SER A 41 10.39 -1.79 6.27
CA SER A 41 9.61 -2.38 7.37
C SER A 41 9.16 -1.38 8.44
N ALA A 42 9.80 -0.21 8.55
CA ALA A 42 9.38 0.83 9.50
C ALA A 42 8.13 1.53 8.99
N ASN A 43 8.11 1.94 7.72
CA ASN A 43 6.97 2.57 7.07
C ASN A 43 5.78 1.60 6.94
N LEU A 44 6.03 0.30 6.82
CA LEU A 44 4.96 -0.71 6.77
C LEU A 44 4.13 -0.72 8.06
N VAL A 45 4.75 -0.47 9.21
CA VAL A 45 4.03 -0.36 10.49
C VAL A 45 3.08 0.84 10.46
N ASP A 46 3.55 1.99 9.96
CA ASP A 46 2.73 3.20 9.85
C ASP A 46 1.52 2.96 8.91
N ILE A 47 1.74 2.31 7.76
CA ILE A 47 0.68 1.96 6.81
C ILE A 47 -0.38 1.07 7.46
N VAL A 48 0.01 0.07 8.26
CA VAL A 48 -0.95 -0.81 8.94
C VAL A 48 -1.78 -0.03 9.96
N LEU A 49 -1.18 0.90 10.69
CA LEU A 49 -1.91 1.76 11.64
C LEU A 49 -2.90 2.69 10.92
N ASP A 50 -2.48 3.30 9.80
CA ASP A 50 -3.36 4.16 8.99
C ASP A 50 -4.54 3.36 8.42
N VAL A 51 -4.32 2.10 8.03
CA VAL A 51 -5.39 1.19 7.61
C VAL A 51 -6.31 0.84 8.77
N GLU A 52 -5.79 0.53 9.96
CA GLU A 52 -6.62 0.25 11.13
C GLU A 52 -7.48 1.45 11.57
N ASP A 53 -7.02 2.68 11.34
CA ASP A 53 -7.78 3.90 11.66
C ASP A 53 -8.89 4.21 10.64
N GLU A 54 -8.69 3.87 9.35
CA GLU A 54 -9.66 4.12 8.26
C GLU A 54 -10.75 3.03 8.14
N PHE A 55 -10.54 1.84 8.71
CA PHE A 55 -11.43 0.67 8.57
C PHE A 55 -12.16 0.28 9.87
#